data_AF-A0A0U3E1G6-F1
#
_entry.id   AF-A0A0U3E1G6-F1
#
_cell.length_a   1.000
_cell.length_b   1.000
_cell.length_c   1.000
_cell.angle_alpha   90.00
_cell.angle_beta   90.00
_cell.angle_gamma   90.00
#
_symmetry.space_group_name_H-M   'P 1'
#
loop_
_entity.id
_entity.type
_entity.pdbx_description
1 polymer ?
#
loop_
_entity_poly.entity_id
_entity_poly.type
_entity_poly.pdbx_seq_one_letter_code
_entity_poly.pdbx_strand_id
1 'polypeptide(L)'
;MRRQHLPDPARDGGDEPLLSPAVSSSSSLSPQGLPPLTPTLDAAQRRLAAVRPAAYARTRNAIEGAVTGLSPYITHGLLTLPQVLADVNARHALEIDHKFVYELGWREFFRHVWRHRGEAIASSLHDGPLPDSAYARTLPDDIRQARTGVPVVDQAVKTLYVTGTLHNHARMWLASYVVHLRKVHWRAGADWMYGHLLDGDLASNHLSWQWVAGTGSTKPYLFNADNVARYAPPHWHSPGSVVDTSYDALEAWARTASRRAEPEIDPEVDPAWATPVDGVEEPRLHSAPPPSMARNPLDAVPVDGREVWLVHPWSLGELPQDLPPQTLVIGVYLKEFHEAWPWSDVRWRFVDERMAALTPIRCWSDAAALQHQLSRAAQVRGQWDEHLRPWAGSWADWMPPPSLFPDVPQRCDSFSQWWRRAVKGLHTAEELLSQRPRPAW
;
A
#
# COMPACT_ATOMS: atom_id res chain seq x y z
N MET A 1 75.85 -12.54 9.60
CA MET A 1 75.93 -12.47 8.13
C MET A 1 74.94 -11.41 7.67
N ARG A 2 75.37 -10.13 7.63
CA ARG A 2 75.82 -9.40 6.42
C ARG A 2 74.68 -9.27 5.39
N ARG A 3 73.94 -8.15 5.42
CA ARG A 3 74.22 -6.80 4.82
C ARG A 3 73.74 -6.80 3.37
N GLN A 4 72.79 -5.97 2.90
CA GLN A 4 72.51 -4.52 3.01
C GLN A 4 72.54 -3.99 1.56
N HIS A 5 71.55 -3.19 1.14
CA HIS A 5 71.80 -1.81 0.68
C HIS A 5 70.52 -0.95 0.66
N LEU A 6 70.60 0.14 1.42
CA LEU A 6 69.81 1.39 1.45
C LEU A 6 70.39 2.37 0.36
N PRO A 7 70.11 3.71 0.29
CA PRO A 7 69.14 4.63 0.95
C PRO A 7 68.44 5.68 0.04
N ASP A 8 67.41 6.38 0.59
CA ASP A 8 66.99 7.84 0.61
C ASP A 8 67.22 8.80 -0.60
N PRO A 9 66.66 10.05 -0.71
CA PRO A 9 65.77 10.82 0.19
C PRO A 9 64.69 11.72 -0.50
N ALA A 10 63.99 12.52 0.32
CA ALA A 10 63.62 13.93 0.10
C ALA A 10 62.15 14.34 -0.20
N ARG A 11 61.85 15.50 0.42
CA ARG A 11 60.63 16.30 0.47
C ARG A 11 60.33 17.02 -0.85
N ASP A 12 59.06 17.13 -1.18
CA ASP A 12 58.34 18.29 -1.76
C ASP A 12 56.86 18.04 -1.42
N GLY A 13 56.04 18.94 -0.87
CA GLY A 13 55.94 20.36 -1.13
C GLY A 13 54.69 20.60 -1.99
N GLY A 14 53.52 20.86 -1.37
CA GLY A 14 52.34 21.33 -2.10
C GLY A 14 51.00 20.91 -1.51
N ASP A 15 50.33 21.84 -0.81
CA ASP A 15 48.93 21.78 -0.42
C ASP A 15 47.99 21.67 -1.63
N GLU A 16 47.10 20.68 -1.64
CA GLU A 16 45.78 20.78 -2.27
C GLU A 16 44.73 20.13 -1.35
N PRO A 17 43.58 20.77 -1.09
CA PRO A 17 42.61 20.28 -0.13
C PRO A 17 41.85 19.09 -0.70
N LEU A 18 42.11 17.89 -0.15
CA LEU A 18 41.32 16.70 -0.41
C LEU A 18 39.90 16.87 0.16
N LEU A 19 38.99 17.27 -0.72
CA LEU A 19 37.56 17.06 -0.61
C LEU A 19 37.30 15.60 -0.19
N SER A 20 36.64 15.43 0.96
CA SER A 20 36.19 14.14 1.45
C SER A 20 35.21 13.50 0.47
N PRO A 21 35.42 12.24 0.02
CA PRO A 21 34.38 11.52 -0.67
C PRO A 21 33.64 10.55 0.27
N ALA A 22 32.32 10.65 0.14
CA ALA A 22 31.36 9.55 0.14
C ALA A 22 31.04 8.85 1.47
N VAL A 23 29.86 9.24 1.96
CA VAL A 23 28.94 8.43 2.76
C VAL A 23 28.85 7.02 2.17
N SER A 24 29.28 6.04 2.96
CA SER A 24 29.09 4.62 2.71
C SER A 24 27.58 4.31 2.64
N SER A 25 27.12 3.88 1.46
CA SER A 25 25.80 3.34 1.23
C SER A 25 25.71 1.93 1.83
N SER A 26 25.35 1.81 3.10
CA SER A 26 24.87 0.53 3.64
C SER A 26 23.47 0.26 3.09
N SER A 27 23.36 -0.72 2.20
CA SER A 27 22.07 -1.26 1.76
C SER A 27 21.36 -1.91 2.96
N SER A 28 20.52 -1.14 3.66
CA SER A 28 19.69 -1.67 4.73
C SER A 28 18.51 -2.42 4.12
N LEU A 29 18.50 -3.75 4.27
CA LEU A 29 17.32 -4.56 3.98
C LEU A 29 16.16 -4.12 4.89
N SER A 30 14.92 -4.24 4.40
CA SER A 30 13.73 -4.03 5.21
C SER A 30 13.64 -5.06 6.35
N PRO A 31 12.78 -4.88 7.36
CA PRO A 31 12.52 -5.89 8.39
C PRO A 31 12.10 -7.26 7.84
N GLN A 32 11.67 -7.32 6.58
CA GLN A 32 11.30 -8.56 5.86
C GLN A 32 12.42 -9.08 4.95
N GLY A 33 13.64 -8.56 5.08
CA GLY A 33 14.79 -8.95 4.26
C GLY A 33 14.71 -8.51 2.80
N LEU A 34 13.82 -7.57 2.46
CA LEU A 34 13.65 -7.09 1.08
C LEU A 34 14.54 -5.87 0.82
N PRO A 35 15.04 -5.68 -0.42
CA PRO A 35 15.74 -4.46 -0.77
C PRO A 35 14.81 -3.24 -0.62
N PRO A 36 15.35 -2.01 -0.47
CA PRO A 36 14.57 -0.79 -0.48
C PRO A 36 13.60 -0.72 -1.68
N LEU A 37 12.45 -0.07 -1.48
CA LEU A 37 11.48 0.21 -2.53
C LEU A 37 12.00 1.35 -3.40
N THR A 38 12.42 1.04 -4.62
CA THR A 38 12.84 2.03 -5.62
C THR A 38 11.77 2.10 -6.70
N PRO A 39 11.22 3.27 -7.04
CA PRO A 39 10.06 3.41 -7.94
C PRO A 39 10.41 3.26 -9.43
N THR A 40 11.12 2.19 -9.80
CA THR A 40 11.51 1.89 -11.19
C THR A 40 11.00 0.54 -11.66
N LEU A 41 10.81 0.39 -12.98
CA LEU A 41 10.41 -0.88 -13.59
C LEU A 41 11.45 -1.98 -13.31
N ASP A 42 12.74 -1.66 -13.42
CA ASP A 42 13.82 -2.60 -13.13
C ASP A 42 13.78 -3.12 -11.68
N ALA A 43 13.51 -2.24 -10.70
CA ALA A 43 13.39 -2.64 -9.31
C ALA A 43 12.15 -3.53 -9.08
N ALA A 44 11.03 -3.19 -9.74
CA ALA A 44 9.82 -3.99 -9.71
C ALA A 44 10.04 -5.38 -10.34
N GLN A 45 10.70 -5.45 -11.50
CA GLN A 45 11.03 -6.68 -12.21
C GLN A 45 12.00 -7.57 -11.42
N ARG A 46 13.07 -7.00 -10.83
CA ARG A 46 13.99 -7.76 -9.95
C ARG A 46 13.24 -8.39 -8.78
N ARG A 47 12.30 -7.66 -8.19
CA ARG A 47 11.48 -8.16 -7.08
C ARG A 47 10.50 -9.23 -7.53
N LEU A 48 9.90 -9.08 -8.72
CA LEU A 48 9.02 -10.08 -9.33
C LEU A 48 9.77 -11.38 -9.64
N ALA A 49 10.97 -11.28 -10.21
CA ALA A 49 11.86 -12.41 -10.48
C ALA A 49 12.26 -13.16 -9.19
N ALA A 50 12.31 -12.47 -8.05
CA ALA A 50 12.63 -13.08 -6.75
C ALA A 50 11.44 -13.78 -6.06
N VAL A 51 10.22 -13.72 -6.63
CA VAL A 51 9.04 -14.35 -6.04
C VAL A 51 9.20 -15.88 -6.00
N ARG A 52 8.98 -16.47 -4.81
CA ARG A 52 9.01 -17.92 -4.56
C ARG A 52 7.62 -18.39 -4.08
N PRO A 53 6.71 -18.78 -4.98
CA PRO A 53 5.30 -19.03 -4.64
C PRO A 53 5.12 -20.19 -3.65
N ALA A 54 5.94 -21.24 -3.72
CA ALA A 54 5.88 -22.35 -2.76
C ALA A 54 6.28 -21.92 -1.32
N ALA A 55 7.31 -21.08 -1.19
CA ALA A 55 7.71 -20.54 0.11
C ALA A 55 6.65 -19.55 0.65
N TYR A 56 6.10 -18.72 -0.24
CA TYR A 56 4.99 -17.82 0.05
C TYR A 56 3.81 -18.58 0.64
N ALA A 57 3.34 -19.64 -0.04
CA ALA A 57 2.19 -20.44 0.43
C ALA A 57 2.41 -21.02 1.83
N ARG A 58 3.63 -21.44 2.18
CA ARG A 58 3.96 -22.01 3.49
C ARG A 58 4.11 -20.97 4.60
N THR A 59 4.64 -19.78 4.29
CA THR A 59 5.19 -18.88 5.31
C THR A 59 4.59 -17.47 5.33
N ARG A 60 3.75 -17.08 4.36
CA ARG A 60 3.16 -15.73 4.21
C ARG A 60 2.45 -15.14 5.44
N ASN A 61 2.14 -15.95 6.44
CA ASN A 61 1.49 -15.50 7.66
C ASN A 61 2.50 -15.02 8.72
N ALA A 62 3.75 -15.48 8.67
CA ALA A 62 4.79 -15.04 9.58
C ALA A 62 5.40 -13.70 9.11
N ILE A 63 5.67 -12.78 10.04
CA ILE A 63 6.26 -11.46 9.77
C ILE A 63 7.59 -11.57 8.99
N GLU A 64 8.41 -12.57 9.32
CA GLU A 64 9.68 -12.87 8.64
C GLU A 64 9.53 -13.92 7.53
N GLY A 65 8.29 -14.26 7.17
CA GLY A 65 7.96 -15.20 6.12
C GLY A 65 8.18 -14.65 4.71
N ALA A 66 8.09 -15.53 3.72
CA ALA A 66 8.21 -15.12 2.33
C ALA A 66 6.99 -14.30 1.88
N VAL A 67 7.23 -13.04 1.53
CA VAL A 67 6.29 -12.14 0.87
C VAL A 67 6.90 -11.57 -0.41
N THR A 68 6.07 -11.05 -1.31
CA THR A 68 6.56 -10.55 -2.61
C THR A 68 7.06 -9.12 -2.55
N GLY A 69 6.53 -8.29 -1.64
CA GLY A 69 6.81 -6.85 -1.60
C GLY A 69 6.42 -6.12 -2.88
N LEU A 70 5.50 -6.67 -3.69
CA LEU A 70 5.08 -6.09 -4.97
C LEU A 70 3.93 -5.10 -4.87
N SER A 71 3.27 -4.99 -3.71
CA SER A 71 2.05 -4.19 -3.58
C SER A 71 2.20 -2.71 -3.95
N PRO A 72 3.29 -1.97 -3.63
CA PRO A 72 3.44 -0.59 -4.09
C PRO A 72 3.53 -0.49 -5.62
N TYR A 73 4.25 -1.42 -6.26
CA TYR A 73 4.38 -1.47 -7.72
C TYR A 73 3.05 -1.80 -8.41
N ILE A 74 2.23 -2.65 -7.80
CA ILE A 74 0.91 -3.02 -8.31
C ILE A 74 -0.10 -1.89 -8.08
N THR A 75 -0.11 -1.25 -6.91
CA THR A 75 -1.04 -0.15 -6.60
C THR A 75 -0.82 1.03 -7.55
N HIS A 76 0.43 1.32 -7.90
CA HIS A 76 0.79 2.44 -8.77
C HIS A 76 0.88 2.07 -10.26
N GLY A 77 0.54 0.84 -10.65
CA GLY A 77 0.47 0.40 -12.05
C GLY A 77 1.83 0.17 -12.72
N LEU A 78 2.94 0.14 -11.98
CA LEU A 78 4.25 -0.25 -12.51
C LEU A 78 4.27 -1.72 -12.92
N LEU A 79 3.50 -2.56 -12.21
CA LEU A 79 3.24 -3.94 -12.56
C LEU A 79 1.73 -4.19 -12.57
N THR A 80 1.26 -4.87 -13.59
CA THR A 80 -0.13 -5.33 -13.68
C THR A 80 -0.25 -6.75 -13.12
N LEU A 81 -1.42 -7.12 -12.58
CA LEU A 81 -1.66 -8.50 -12.12
C LEU A 81 -1.41 -9.56 -13.22
N PRO A 82 -1.78 -9.33 -14.49
CA PRO A 82 -1.46 -10.27 -15.55
C PRO A 82 0.04 -10.43 -15.82
N GLN A 83 0.84 -9.36 -15.73
CA GLN A 83 2.31 -9.46 -15.84
C GLN A 83 2.89 -10.25 -14.68
N VAL A 84 2.43 -9.97 -13.45
CA VAL A 84 2.87 -10.67 -12.25
C VAL A 84 2.59 -12.17 -12.34
N LEU A 85 1.37 -12.56 -12.73
CA LEU A 85 1.05 -13.98 -12.85
C LEU A 85 1.80 -14.64 -14.00
N ALA A 86 1.92 -13.98 -15.17
CA ALA A 86 2.65 -14.54 -16.31
C ALA A 86 4.11 -14.85 -15.96
N ASP A 87 4.81 -13.90 -15.33
CA ASP A 87 6.22 -14.08 -14.96
C ASP A 87 6.42 -15.19 -13.91
N VAL A 88 5.56 -15.24 -12.89
CA VAL A 88 5.62 -16.28 -11.86
C VAL A 88 5.26 -17.64 -12.45
N ASN A 89 4.20 -17.72 -13.28
CA ASN A 89 3.73 -18.98 -13.85
C ASN A 89 4.71 -19.58 -14.86
N ALA A 90 5.43 -18.74 -15.62
CA ALA A 90 6.48 -19.18 -16.54
C ALA A 90 7.63 -19.91 -15.83
N ARG A 91 7.86 -19.64 -14.54
CA ARG A 91 8.91 -20.27 -13.72
C ARG A 91 8.36 -21.34 -12.77
N HIS A 92 7.08 -21.24 -12.43
CA HIS A 92 6.41 -22.08 -11.45
C HIS A 92 4.96 -22.30 -11.91
N ALA A 93 4.65 -23.44 -12.52
CA ALA A 93 3.25 -23.77 -12.83
C ALA A 93 2.40 -23.76 -11.55
N LEU A 94 1.38 -22.91 -11.52
CA LEU A 94 0.48 -22.77 -10.37
C LEU A 94 -0.91 -23.30 -10.70
N GLU A 95 -1.48 -24.04 -9.76
CA GLU A 95 -2.91 -24.35 -9.75
C GLU A 95 -3.73 -23.09 -9.48
N ILE A 96 -4.98 -23.07 -9.96
CA ILE A 96 -5.87 -21.92 -9.76
C ILE A 96 -6.09 -21.59 -8.28
N ASP A 97 -6.11 -22.62 -7.43
CA ASP A 97 -6.32 -22.52 -5.98
C ASP A 97 -5.02 -22.30 -5.18
N HIS A 98 -3.91 -22.03 -5.86
CA HIS A 98 -2.66 -21.73 -5.18
C HIS A 98 -2.78 -20.44 -4.36
N LYS A 99 -2.23 -20.44 -3.14
CA LYS A 99 -2.36 -19.30 -2.20
C LYS A 99 -1.88 -17.97 -2.78
N PHE A 100 -0.88 -17.99 -3.65
CA PHE A 100 -0.45 -16.77 -4.36
C PHE A 100 -1.57 -16.19 -5.24
N VAL A 101 -2.26 -17.02 -6.03
CA VAL A 101 -3.33 -16.60 -6.95
C VAL A 101 -4.54 -16.10 -6.16
N TYR A 102 -4.87 -16.75 -5.05
CA TYR A 102 -5.90 -16.29 -4.11
C TYR A 102 -5.69 -14.84 -3.65
N GLU A 103 -4.45 -14.45 -3.37
CA GLU A 103 -4.14 -13.11 -2.85
C GLU A 103 -4.18 -12.04 -3.95
N LEU A 104 -3.86 -12.42 -5.20
CA LEU A 104 -4.17 -11.56 -6.37
C LEU A 104 -5.69 -11.40 -6.52
N GLY A 105 -6.45 -12.48 -6.30
CA GLY A 105 -7.90 -12.46 -6.31
C GLY A 105 -8.50 -11.56 -5.23
N TRP A 106 -7.93 -11.52 -4.02
CA TRP A 106 -8.43 -10.65 -2.94
C TRP A 106 -8.40 -9.18 -3.34
N ARG A 107 -7.34 -8.74 -4.02
CA ARG A 107 -7.25 -7.38 -4.58
C ARG A 107 -8.38 -7.12 -5.59
N GLU A 108 -8.59 -8.04 -6.53
CA GLU A 108 -9.64 -7.89 -7.54
C GLU A 108 -11.06 -7.96 -6.95
N PHE A 109 -11.27 -8.77 -5.91
CA PHE A 109 -12.53 -8.80 -5.17
C PHE A 109 -12.80 -7.45 -4.48
N PHE A 110 -11.80 -6.84 -3.84
CA PHE A 110 -11.99 -5.53 -3.23
C PHE A 110 -12.29 -4.46 -4.28
N ARG A 111 -11.60 -4.47 -5.42
CA ARG A 111 -11.93 -3.59 -6.56
C ARG A 111 -13.32 -3.85 -7.13
N HIS A 112 -13.76 -5.11 -7.20
CA HIS A 112 -15.13 -5.50 -7.56
C HIS A 112 -16.15 -4.88 -6.61
N VAL A 113 -15.96 -5.01 -5.29
CA VAL A 113 -16.85 -4.40 -4.30
C VAL A 113 -16.88 -2.89 -4.46
N TRP A 114 -15.72 -2.24 -4.67
CA TRP A 114 -15.65 -0.80 -4.88
C TRP A 114 -16.39 -0.35 -6.14
N ARG A 115 -16.20 -1.00 -7.29
CA ARG A 115 -16.93 -0.71 -8.53
C ARG A 115 -18.45 -0.72 -8.33
N HIS A 116 -18.96 -1.71 -7.59
CA HIS A 116 -20.40 -1.87 -7.31
C HIS A 116 -20.95 -0.95 -6.22
N ARG A 117 -20.14 -0.57 -5.24
CA ARG A 117 -20.57 0.22 -4.07
C ARG A 117 -20.25 1.70 -4.20
N GLY A 118 -19.29 2.08 -5.05
CA GLY A 118 -18.75 3.43 -5.13
C GLY A 118 -18.30 3.93 -3.76
N GLU A 119 -18.65 5.17 -3.44
CA GLU A 119 -18.35 5.82 -2.16
C GLU A 119 -18.96 5.11 -0.94
N ALA A 120 -19.90 4.17 -1.11
CA ALA A 120 -20.45 3.42 0.02
C ALA A 120 -19.42 2.52 0.71
N ILE A 121 -18.25 2.24 0.10
CA ILE A 121 -17.13 1.57 0.80
C ILE A 121 -16.56 2.39 1.95
N ALA A 122 -16.90 3.68 2.01
CA ALA A 122 -16.45 4.61 3.03
C ALA A 122 -17.33 4.54 4.31
N SER A 123 -18.42 3.76 4.27
CA SER A 123 -19.34 3.48 5.38
C SER A 123 -19.41 1.97 5.66
N SER A 124 -19.83 1.60 6.88
CA SER A 124 -20.01 0.19 7.27
C SER A 124 -20.97 -0.52 6.31
N LEU A 125 -20.55 -1.62 5.68
CA LEU A 125 -21.38 -2.33 4.69
C LEU A 125 -22.58 -3.02 5.32
N HIS A 126 -22.48 -3.39 6.59
CA HIS A 126 -23.55 -3.85 7.46
C HIS A 126 -23.18 -3.62 8.94
N ASP A 127 -24.13 -3.84 9.84
CA ASP A 127 -23.91 -3.74 11.29
C ASP A 127 -22.80 -4.69 11.74
N GLY A 128 -21.88 -4.17 12.56
CA GLY A 128 -20.81 -4.94 13.19
C GLY A 128 -21.18 -5.42 14.61
N PRO A 129 -20.18 -5.84 15.42
CA PRO A 129 -20.40 -6.27 16.80
C PRO A 129 -21.07 -5.22 17.71
N LEU A 130 -20.93 -3.94 17.37
CA LEU A 130 -21.52 -2.79 18.05
C LEU A 130 -22.00 -1.78 17.00
N PRO A 131 -22.99 -0.92 17.33
CA PRO A 131 -23.38 0.17 16.44
C PRO A 131 -22.24 1.18 16.27
N ASP A 132 -22.18 1.79 15.08
CA ASP A 132 -21.20 2.81 14.68
C ASP A 132 -21.07 3.99 15.67
N SER A 133 -22.12 4.29 16.43
CA SER A 133 -22.16 5.37 17.45
C SER A 133 -21.37 5.05 18.72
N ALA A 134 -21.08 3.77 18.99
CA ALA A 134 -20.29 3.36 20.16
C ALA A 134 -18.79 3.70 20.00
N TYR A 135 -18.33 3.89 18.77
CA TYR A 135 -16.92 4.04 18.46
C TYR A 135 -16.47 5.51 18.41
N ALA A 136 -15.26 5.77 18.93
CA ALA A 136 -14.60 7.06 18.77
C ALA A 136 -14.24 7.30 17.29
N ARG A 137 -14.32 8.55 16.83
CA ARG A 137 -14.07 8.93 15.43
C ARG A 137 -12.65 9.44 15.17
N THR A 138 -11.82 9.48 16.21
CA THR A 138 -10.44 9.95 16.15
C THR A 138 -9.52 8.84 16.64
N LEU A 139 -8.40 8.64 15.95
CA LEU A 139 -7.36 7.71 16.37
C LEU A 139 -6.55 8.33 17.53
N PRO A 140 -6.46 7.67 18.69
CA PRO A 140 -5.71 8.17 19.85
C PRO A 140 -4.21 8.38 19.58
N ASP A 141 -3.62 9.38 20.24
CA ASP A 141 -2.22 9.76 20.05
C ASP A 141 -1.23 8.68 20.49
N ASP A 142 -1.54 7.90 21.52
CA ASP A 142 -0.67 6.80 21.97
C ASP A 142 -0.51 5.71 20.88
N ILE A 143 -1.55 5.47 20.08
CA ILE A 143 -1.44 4.59 18.89
C ILE A 143 -0.63 5.30 17.81
N ARG A 144 -0.95 6.55 17.51
CA ARG A 144 -0.27 7.33 16.46
C ARG A 144 1.22 7.52 16.75
N GLN A 145 1.63 7.50 18.01
CA GLN A 145 3.01 7.69 18.46
C GLN A 145 3.70 6.37 18.85
N ALA A 146 3.08 5.20 18.67
CA ALA A 146 3.61 3.90 19.07
C ALA A 146 4.05 3.84 20.55
N ARG A 147 3.17 4.33 21.44
CA ARG A 147 3.33 4.36 22.90
C ARG A 147 2.17 3.66 23.60
N THR A 148 1.61 2.63 22.98
CA THR A 148 0.47 1.91 23.55
C THR A 148 0.88 0.98 24.70
N GLY A 149 2.18 0.67 24.80
CA GLY A 149 2.69 -0.34 25.72
C GLY A 149 2.38 -1.77 25.26
N VAL A 150 1.87 -1.94 24.03
CA VAL A 150 1.56 -3.25 23.44
C VAL A 150 2.55 -3.49 22.28
N PRO A 151 3.61 -4.29 22.48
CA PRO A 151 4.72 -4.39 21.52
C PRO A 151 4.30 -4.65 20.08
N VAL A 152 3.34 -5.55 19.83
CA VAL A 152 2.83 -5.83 18.48
C VAL A 152 2.22 -4.60 17.80
N VAL A 153 1.55 -3.72 18.55
CA VAL A 153 0.92 -2.50 18.05
C VAL A 153 2.00 -1.44 17.80
N ASP A 154 2.89 -1.23 18.77
CA ASP A 154 3.95 -0.23 18.67
C ASP A 154 4.93 -0.56 17.55
N GLN A 155 5.31 -1.83 17.37
CA GLN A 155 6.14 -2.28 16.26
C GLN A 155 5.45 -2.13 14.90
N ALA A 156 4.14 -2.37 14.82
CA ALA A 156 3.37 -2.17 13.60
C ALA A 156 3.38 -0.70 13.16
N VAL A 157 3.14 0.23 14.08
CA VAL A 157 3.15 1.68 13.81
C VAL A 157 4.56 2.16 13.43
N LYS A 158 5.58 1.76 14.21
CA LYS A 158 6.99 2.07 13.92
C LYS A 158 7.40 1.59 12.53
N THR A 159 7.05 0.35 12.18
CA THR A 159 7.35 -0.24 10.86
C THR A 159 6.64 0.49 9.72
N LEU A 160 5.36 0.85 9.92
CA LEU A 160 4.57 1.60 8.94
C LEU A 160 5.23 2.95 8.63
N TYR A 161 5.61 3.72 9.65
CA TYR A 161 6.18 5.05 9.46
C TYR A 161 7.58 5.01 8.85
N VAL A 162 8.42 4.04 9.25
CA VAL A 162 9.79 3.93 8.74
C VAL A 162 9.81 3.45 7.30
N THR A 163 8.96 2.49 6.93
CA THR A 163 9.07 1.82 5.63
C THR A 163 7.98 2.21 4.63
N GLY A 164 6.90 2.85 5.08
CA GLY A 164 5.70 3.06 4.28
C GLY A 164 4.99 1.76 3.89
N THR A 165 5.34 0.64 4.51
CA THR A 165 4.71 -0.67 4.26
C THR A 165 4.47 -1.41 5.56
N LEU A 166 3.49 -2.33 5.54
CA LEU A 166 3.19 -3.17 6.68
C LEU A 166 2.77 -4.56 6.23
N HIS A 167 3.27 -5.60 6.91
CA HIS A 167 2.88 -7.00 6.65
C HIS A 167 1.38 -7.21 6.89
N ASN A 168 0.72 -8.07 6.13
CA ASN A 168 -0.74 -8.26 6.23
C ASN A 168 -1.22 -8.63 7.65
N HIS A 169 -0.52 -9.55 8.33
CA HIS A 169 -0.85 -9.88 9.73
C HIS A 169 -0.70 -8.69 10.68
N ALA A 170 0.37 -7.90 10.54
CA ALA A 170 0.56 -6.70 11.35
C ALA A 170 -0.55 -5.65 11.08
N ARG A 171 -1.02 -5.50 9.84
CA ARG A 171 -2.21 -4.67 9.52
C ARG A 171 -3.45 -5.19 10.25
N MET A 172 -3.68 -6.50 10.21
CA MET A 172 -4.85 -7.13 10.84
C MET A 172 -4.82 -7.02 12.37
N TRP A 173 -3.66 -7.24 13.01
CA TRP A 173 -3.49 -7.05 14.45
C TRP A 173 -3.72 -5.60 14.87
N LEU A 174 -3.07 -4.66 14.18
CA LEU A 174 -3.24 -3.22 14.46
C LEU A 174 -4.70 -2.78 14.29
N ALA A 175 -5.36 -3.17 13.20
CA ALA A 175 -6.76 -2.86 12.97
C ALA A 175 -7.68 -3.48 14.02
N SER A 176 -7.44 -4.73 14.42
CA SER A 176 -8.21 -5.42 15.45
C SER A 176 -8.07 -4.74 16.81
N TYR A 177 -6.85 -4.33 17.18
CA TYR A 177 -6.60 -3.58 18.40
C TYR A 177 -7.33 -2.23 18.40
N VAL A 178 -7.22 -1.46 17.30
CA VAL A 178 -7.88 -0.16 17.14
C VAL A 178 -9.40 -0.27 17.26
N VAL A 179 -10.00 -1.24 16.56
CA VAL A 179 -11.46 -1.39 16.53
C VAL A 179 -11.99 -2.04 17.81
N HIS A 180 -11.51 -3.23 18.13
CA HIS A 180 -12.14 -4.08 19.14
C HIS A 180 -11.65 -3.78 20.54
N LEU A 181 -10.38 -3.40 20.72
CA LEU A 181 -9.85 -3.08 22.06
C LEU A 181 -10.04 -1.61 22.40
N ARG A 182 -9.68 -0.71 21.48
CA ARG A 182 -9.69 0.74 21.70
C ARG A 182 -11.01 1.42 21.32
N LYS A 183 -11.94 0.68 20.71
CA LYS A 183 -13.27 1.16 20.35
C LYS A 183 -13.19 2.43 19.49
N VAL A 184 -12.25 2.42 18.54
CA VAL A 184 -12.12 3.45 17.50
C VAL A 184 -12.80 2.94 16.23
N HIS A 185 -13.54 3.81 15.56
CA HIS A 185 -14.27 3.45 14.37
C HIS A 185 -13.27 3.06 13.28
N TRP A 186 -13.53 1.94 12.58
CA TRP A 186 -12.62 1.39 11.57
C TRP A 186 -12.17 2.43 10.55
N ARG A 187 -13.07 3.34 10.16
CA ARG A 187 -12.78 4.42 9.19
C ARG A 187 -11.65 5.35 9.64
N ALA A 188 -11.58 5.69 10.93
CA ALA A 188 -10.53 6.57 11.44
C ALA A 188 -9.14 5.90 11.32
N GLY A 189 -9.07 4.60 11.62
CA GLY A 189 -7.84 3.82 11.42
C GLY A 189 -7.51 3.58 9.95
N ALA A 190 -8.52 3.32 9.11
CA ALA A 190 -8.36 3.13 7.68
C ALA A 190 -7.80 4.37 6.98
N ASP A 191 -8.35 5.55 7.27
CA ASP A 191 -7.92 6.82 6.68
C ASP A 191 -6.50 7.18 7.12
N TRP A 192 -6.18 6.99 8.40
CA TRP A 192 -4.82 7.18 8.93
C TRP A 192 -3.82 6.24 8.25
N MET A 193 -4.08 4.92 8.25
CA MET A 193 -3.17 3.93 7.67
C MET A 193 -2.97 4.14 6.17
N TYR A 194 -4.04 4.52 5.44
CA TYR A 194 -3.98 4.78 4.01
C TYR A 194 -2.95 5.85 3.64
N GLY A 195 -2.90 6.96 4.41
CA GLY A 195 -1.99 8.08 4.13
C GLY A 195 -0.51 7.71 4.27
N HIS A 196 -0.21 6.74 5.14
CA HIS A 196 1.16 6.29 5.43
C HIS A 196 1.63 5.14 4.53
N LEU A 197 0.72 4.44 3.87
CA LEU A 197 1.05 3.28 3.03
C LEU A 197 1.47 3.67 1.61
N LEU A 198 2.66 3.24 1.20
CA LEU A 198 3.11 3.25 -0.20
C LEU A 198 2.20 2.43 -1.12
N ASP A 199 1.54 1.40 -0.60
CA ASP A 199 0.58 0.58 -1.35
C ASP A 199 -0.88 0.92 -1.08
N GLY A 200 -1.16 2.07 -0.43
CA GLY A 200 -2.51 2.47 -0.02
C GLY A 200 -3.49 2.52 -1.19
N ASP A 201 -4.41 1.57 -1.27
CA ASP A 201 -5.47 1.47 -2.27
C ASP A 201 -6.82 1.50 -1.53
N LEU A 202 -7.72 2.41 -1.91
CA LEU A 202 -8.94 2.68 -1.11
C LEU A 202 -9.79 1.42 -0.94
N ALA A 203 -10.02 0.67 -2.03
CA ALA A 203 -10.72 -0.60 -1.95
C ALA A 203 -10.03 -1.59 -1.02
N SER A 204 -8.74 -1.86 -1.27
CA SER A 204 -8.00 -2.89 -0.53
C SER A 204 -7.87 -2.53 0.96
N ASN A 205 -7.62 -1.26 1.27
CA ASN A 205 -7.46 -0.79 2.64
C ASN A 205 -8.79 -0.75 3.39
N HIS A 206 -9.77 0.04 2.91
CA HIS A 206 -11.01 0.27 3.64
C HIS A 206 -11.83 -1.01 3.80
N LEU A 207 -11.88 -1.86 2.77
CA LEU A 207 -12.60 -3.13 2.86
C LEU A 207 -11.89 -4.16 3.74
N SER A 208 -10.55 -4.13 3.84
CA SER A 208 -9.82 -4.96 4.81
C SER A 208 -10.10 -4.52 6.25
N TRP A 209 -10.14 -3.20 6.51
CA TRP A 209 -10.51 -2.66 7.83
C TRP A 209 -11.93 -3.06 8.22
N GLN A 210 -12.88 -2.99 7.28
CA GLN A 210 -14.25 -3.47 7.51
C GLN A 210 -14.33 -4.98 7.72
N TRP A 211 -13.51 -5.76 7.00
CA TRP A 211 -13.40 -7.20 7.21
C TRP A 211 -12.91 -7.52 8.64
N VAL A 212 -11.92 -6.79 9.14
CA VAL A 212 -11.42 -6.93 10.52
C VAL A 212 -12.47 -6.47 11.55
N ALA A 213 -13.17 -5.37 11.27
CA ALA A 213 -14.19 -4.80 12.13
C ALA A 213 -15.46 -5.67 12.23
N GLY A 214 -15.65 -6.62 11.31
CA GLY A 214 -16.89 -7.39 11.22
C GLY A 214 -18.05 -6.61 10.61
N THR A 215 -17.77 -5.51 9.89
CA THR A 215 -18.77 -4.73 9.13
C THR A 215 -18.74 -5.02 7.64
N GLY A 216 -17.73 -5.78 7.18
CA GLY A 216 -17.62 -6.35 5.83
C GLY A 216 -17.37 -7.87 5.85
N SER A 217 -17.64 -8.52 6.97
CA SER A 217 -17.46 -9.96 7.19
C SER A 217 -18.45 -10.44 8.28
N THR A 218 -18.68 -11.75 8.38
CA THR A 218 -19.67 -12.29 9.33
C THR A 218 -19.19 -12.32 10.79
N LYS A 219 -17.88 -12.16 11.04
CA LYS A 219 -17.29 -12.21 12.37
C LYS A 219 -16.12 -11.23 12.46
N PRO A 220 -15.92 -10.56 13.61
CA PRO A 220 -14.74 -9.73 13.82
C PRO A 220 -13.47 -10.59 13.80
N TYR A 221 -12.38 -10.02 13.27
CA TYR A 221 -11.06 -10.62 13.43
C TYR A 221 -10.45 -10.21 14.76
N LEU A 222 -10.01 -11.20 15.54
CA LEU A 222 -9.40 -11.05 16.85
C LEU A 222 -8.05 -11.77 16.89
N PHE A 223 -7.14 -11.30 17.74
CA PHE A 223 -5.84 -11.91 17.97
C PHE A 223 -5.43 -11.75 19.44
N ASN A 224 -4.64 -12.69 19.93
CA ASN A 224 -4.06 -12.64 21.28
C ASN A 224 -2.52 -12.76 21.24
N ALA A 225 -1.88 -12.69 22.40
CA ALA A 225 -0.42 -12.79 22.51
C ALA A 225 0.16 -14.10 21.92
N ASP A 226 -0.52 -15.25 22.09
CA ASP A 226 -0.11 -16.52 21.48
C ASP A 226 -0.11 -16.48 19.95
N ASN A 227 -1.13 -15.84 19.36
CA ASN A 227 -1.20 -15.63 17.92
C ASN A 227 -0.01 -14.84 17.41
N VAL A 228 0.36 -13.75 18.11
CA VAL A 228 1.54 -12.96 17.79
C VAL A 228 2.81 -13.80 17.95
N ALA A 229 2.95 -14.53 19.05
CA ALA A 229 4.13 -15.34 19.33
C ALA A 229 4.38 -16.42 18.27
N ARG A 230 3.30 -16.95 17.68
CA ARG A 230 3.36 -17.94 16.60
C ARG A 230 3.82 -17.35 15.25
N TYR A 231 3.51 -16.10 14.97
CA TYR A 231 3.67 -15.50 13.64
C TYR A 231 4.65 -14.32 13.60
N ALA A 232 5.21 -13.90 14.73
CA ALA A 232 6.14 -12.78 14.80
C ALA A 232 7.39 -13.10 15.63
N PRO A 233 8.52 -12.43 15.37
CA PRO A 233 9.74 -12.61 16.16
C PRO A 233 9.57 -12.05 17.59
N PRO A 234 10.47 -12.44 18.53
CA PRO A 234 10.32 -12.13 19.96
C PRO A 234 10.04 -10.66 20.33
N HIS A 235 10.62 -9.71 19.59
CA HIS A 235 10.43 -8.27 19.87
C HIS A 235 9.02 -7.73 19.53
N TRP A 236 8.15 -8.55 18.94
CA TRP A 236 6.71 -8.26 18.78
C TRP A 236 5.84 -8.95 19.83
N HIS A 237 6.38 -9.95 20.53
CA HIS A 237 5.61 -10.72 21.50
C HIS A 237 5.08 -9.79 22.57
N SER A 238 3.83 -10.00 22.97
CA SER A 238 3.12 -9.08 23.87
C SER A 238 2.59 -9.80 25.13
N PRO A 239 3.39 -10.63 25.83
CA PRO A 239 2.96 -11.28 27.07
C PRO A 239 2.70 -10.25 28.16
N GLY A 240 1.75 -10.53 29.05
CA GLY A 240 1.33 -9.63 30.14
C GLY A 240 0.61 -8.35 29.69
N SER A 241 0.39 -8.17 28.39
CA SER A 241 -0.32 -7.02 27.83
C SER A 241 -1.83 -7.25 27.78
N VAL A 242 -2.58 -6.24 27.36
CA VAL A 242 -4.04 -6.31 27.21
C VAL A 242 -4.53 -7.31 26.15
N VAL A 243 -3.65 -7.78 25.27
CA VAL A 243 -3.95 -8.85 24.28
C VAL A 243 -3.53 -10.24 24.76
N ASP A 244 -2.89 -10.35 25.91
CA ASP A 244 -2.51 -11.63 26.51
C ASP A 244 -3.68 -12.22 27.30
N THR A 245 -4.68 -12.72 26.55
CA THR A 245 -5.92 -13.25 27.11
C THR A 245 -6.55 -14.28 26.16
N SER A 246 -7.64 -14.91 26.59
CA SER A 246 -8.35 -15.92 25.80
C SER A 246 -9.17 -15.29 24.66
N TYR A 247 -9.42 -16.08 23.61
CA TYR A 247 -10.32 -15.67 22.53
C TYR A 247 -11.74 -15.40 23.03
N ASP A 248 -12.24 -16.13 24.01
CA ASP A 248 -13.56 -15.90 24.62
C ASP A 248 -13.64 -14.51 25.28
N ALA A 249 -12.58 -14.11 25.99
CA ALA A 249 -12.50 -12.78 26.61
C ALA A 249 -12.45 -11.67 25.55
N LEU A 250 -11.65 -11.84 24.49
CA LEU A 250 -11.62 -10.91 23.36
C LEU A 250 -12.98 -10.81 22.64
N GLU A 251 -13.65 -11.96 22.50
CA GLU A 251 -14.94 -12.04 21.83
C GLU A 251 -16.06 -11.35 22.62
N ALA A 252 -16.06 -11.52 23.95
CA ALA A 252 -16.93 -10.77 24.86
C ALA A 252 -16.61 -9.26 24.83
N TRP A 253 -15.32 -8.91 24.82
CA TRP A 253 -14.87 -7.52 24.79
C TRP A 253 -15.27 -6.79 23.50
N ALA A 254 -15.15 -7.43 22.35
CA ALA A 254 -15.53 -6.86 21.06
C ALA A 254 -17.01 -6.45 20.99
N ARG A 255 -17.88 -7.08 21.79
CA ARG A 255 -19.32 -6.80 21.88
C ARG A 255 -19.72 -5.91 23.06
N THR A 256 -18.74 -5.39 23.81
CA THR A 256 -19.00 -4.52 24.97
C THR A 256 -18.72 -3.08 24.59
N ALA A 257 -19.70 -2.18 24.73
CA ALA A 257 -19.58 -0.77 24.33
C ALA A 257 -18.63 0.07 25.20
N SER A 258 -18.24 -0.43 26.37
CA SER A 258 -17.31 0.25 27.27
C SER A 258 -15.96 0.44 26.57
N ARG A 259 -15.56 1.70 26.43
CA ARG A 259 -14.16 2.04 26.21
C ARG A 259 -13.44 1.64 27.47
N ARG A 260 -12.30 0.97 27.38
CA ARG A 260 -11.37 1.06 28.51
C ARG A 260 -11.12 2.56 28.65
N ALA A 261 -11.44 3.14 29.82
CA ALA A 261 -10.69 4.32 30.23
C ALA A 261 -9.20 3.98 30.06
N GLU A 262 -8.34 4.98 29.86
CA GLU A 262 -6.89 4.78 30.00
C GLU A 262 -6.66 3.72 31.06
N PRO A 263 -5.99 2.61 30.73
CA PRO A 263 -5.95 1.43 31.59
C PRO A 263 -5.78 1.91 33.02
N GLU A 264 -6.79 1.69 33.88
CA GLU A 264 -6.65 1.96 35.30
C GLU A 264 -5.45 1.10 35.70
N ILE A 265 -4.31 1.76 35.84
CA ILE A 265 -3.11 1.18 36.39
C ILE A 265 -3.53 0.89 37.82
N ASP A 266 -3.85 -0.37 38.10
CA ASP A 266 -3.97 -0.82 39.48
C ASP A 266 -2.65 -0.42 40.17
N PRO A 267 -2.66 0.50 41.13
CA PRO A 267 -1.44 1.02 41.72
C PRO A 267 -0.65 -0.06 42.48
N GLU A 268 -1.24 -1.23 42.73
CA GLU A 268 -0.57 -2.40 43.31
C GLU A 268 0.03 -3.35 42.26
N VAL A 269 -0.40 -3.26 41.00
CA VAL A 269 0.14 -4.04 39.88
C VAL A 269 1.00 -3.13 39.03
N ASP A 270 2.32 -3.18 39.23
CA ASP A 270 3.28 -2.59 38.29
C ASP A 270 3.07 -3.23 36.91
N PRO A 271 2.43 -2.53 35.95
CA PRO A 271 2.18 -3.14 34.66
C PRO A 271 3.52 -3.10 33.95
N ALA A 272 4.20 -4.25 33.86
CA ALA A 272 5.47 -4.36 33.13
C ALA A 272 5.39 -3.80 31.69
N TRP A 273 4.17 -3.70 31.13
CA TRP A 273 3.88 -3.11 29.82
C TRP A 273 3.75 -1.57 29.82
N ALA A 274 3.57 -0.91 30.97
CA ALA A 274 3.43 0.54 31.13
C ALA A 274 4.77 1.28 31.33
N THR A 275 5.89 0.58 31.21
CA THR A 275 7.23 1.19 31.16
C THR A 275 7.25 2.27 30.06
N PRO A 276 7.83 3.47 30.29
CA PRO A 276 7.89 4.51 29.26
C PRO A 276 8.51 3.96 27.98
N VAL A 277 7.69 3.79 26.94
CA VAL A 277 8.16 3.32 25.64
C VAL A 277 8.62 4.53 24.84
N ASP A 278 9.84 4.48 24.29
CA ASP A 278 10.28 5.43 23.29
C ASP A 278 9.34 5.35 22.07
N GLY A 279 8.44 6.32 22.00
CA GLY A 279 7.53 6.48 20.87
C GLY A 279 8.21 7.08 19.65
N VAL A 280 7.43 7.25 18.59
CA VAL A 280 7.84 7.89 17.35
C VAL A 280 6.95 9.09 17.05
N GLU A 281 7.50 10.06 16.33
CA GLU A 281 6.71 11.13 15.75
C GLU A 281 5.97 10.60 14.52
N GLU A 282 4.70 10.95 14.37
CA GLU A 282 3.94 10.61 13.16
C GLU A 282 4.46 11.43 11.97
N PRO A 283 4.82 10.77 10.85
CA PRO A 283 5.18 11.47 9.62
C PRO A 283 4.05 12.38 9.15
N ARG A 284 4.39 13.59 8.70
CA ARG A 284 3.38 14.50 8.18
C ARG A 284 2.73 13.95 6.91
N LEU A 285 1.40 14.02 6.86
CA LEU A 285 0.62 13.80 5.64
C LEU A 285 0.37 15.14 4.94
N HIS A 286 0.48 15.15 3.61
CA HIS A 286 0.33 16.34 2.77
C HIS A 286 -0.81 16.16 1.78
N SER A 287 -1.72 17.13 1.76
CA SER A 287 -2.81 17.24 0.77
C SER A 287 -2.38 17.90 -0.54
N ALA A 288 -1.14 18.37 -0.61
CA ALA A 288 -0.53 18.97 -1.78
C ALA A 288 0.86 18.37 -1.99
N PRO A 289 1.38 18.37 -3.24
CA PRO A 289 2.75 17.96 -3.48
C PRO A 289 3.73 18.78 -2.63
N PRO A 290 4.72 18.13 -1.98
CA PRO A 290 5.78 18.82 -1.24
C PRO A 290 6.46 19.93 -2.07
N PRO A 291 6.86 21.06 -1.47
CA PRO A 291 7.43 22.20 -2.21
C PRO A 291 8.67 21.87 -3.04
N SER A 292 9.43 20.82 -2.67
CA SER A 292 10.61 20.35 -3.40
C SER A 292 10.27 19.65 -4.73
N MET A 293 9.00 19.32 -4.97
CA MET A 293 8.56 18.58 -6.15
C MET A 293 8.36 19.53 -7.33
N ALA A 294 8.95 19.19 -8.47
CA ALA A 294 8.81 20.00 -9.68
C ALA A 294 7.38 19.93 -10.22
N ARG A 295 6.84 21.08 -10.60
CA ARG A 295 5.46 21.24 -11.09
C ARG A 295 5.42 22.25 -12.22
N ASN A 296 4.54 21.98 -13.18
CA ASN A 296 4.25 22.85 -14.29
C ASN A 296 2.91 23.56 -14.05
N PRO A 297 2.83 24.88 -14.28
CA PRO A 297 1.55 25.57 -14.40
C PRO A 297 0.74 24.94 -15.53
N LEU A 298 -0.50 24.53 -15.24
CA LEU A 298 -1.34 23.82 -16.21
C LEU A 298 -1.64 24.68 -17.46
N ASP A 299 -1.83 25.98 -17.26
CA ASP A 299 -2.07 26.97 -18.31
C ASP A 299 -0.89 27.14 -19.28
N ALA A 300 0.33 26.86 -18.82
CA ALA A 300 1.53 26.89 -19.64
C ALA A 300 1.74 25.63 -20.50
N VAL A 301 0.91 24.59 -20.34
CA VAL A 301 1.06 23.33 -21.08
C VAL A 301 0.49 23.47 -22.51
N PRO A 302 1.27 23.23 -23.58
CA PRO A 302 0.88 23.52 -24.96
C PRO A 302 0.02 22.41 -25.56
N VAL A 303 -1.26 22.39 -25.16
CA VAL A 303 -2.21 21.32 -25.52
C VAL A 303 -2.94 21.53 -26.84
N ASP A 304 -2.94 22.76 -27.39
CA ASP A 304 -3.75 23.14 -28.56
C ASP A 304 -3.57 22.21 -29.77
N GLY A 305 -4.64 21.52 -30.15
CA GLY A 305 -4.66 20.62 -31.30
C GLY A 305 -3.75 19.39 -31.17
N ARG A 306 -3.21 19.11 -29.98
CA ARG A 306 -2.32 17.97 -29.73
C ARG A 306 -3.11 16.73 -29.30
N GLU A 307 -2.57 15.56 -29.58
CA GLU A 307 -2.94 14.36 -28.84
C GLU A 307 -2.27 14.38 -27.46
N VAL A 308 -3.03 14.06 -26.43
CA VAL A 308 -2.58 14.04 -25.04
C VAL A 308 -2.74 12.64 -24.46
N TRP A 309 -1.71 12.16 -23.77
CA TRP A 309 -1.78 10.98 -22.92
C TRP A 309 -1.60 11.36 -21.45
N LEU A 310 -2.59 11.04 -20.62
CA LEU A 310 -2.56 11.31 -19.20
C LEU A 310 -1.88 10.17 -18.42
N VAL A 311 -0.94 10.56 -17.57
CA VAL A 311 -0.31 9.72 -16.55
C VAL A 311 -0.78 10.21 -15.19
N HIS A 312 -1.18 9.30 -14.31
CA HIS A 312 -1.66 9.63 -12.97
C HIS A 312 -1.11 8.61 -11.97
N PRO A 313 -1.24 8.83 -10.65
CA PRO A 313 -0.55 8.01 -9.66
C PRO A 313 -0.85 6.51 -9.68
N TRP A 314 -1.92 6.06 -10.33
CA TRP A 314 -2.31 4.64 -10.43
C TRP A 314 -2.04 4.05 -11.82
N SER A 315 -1.41 4.80 -12.71
CA SER A 315 -1.01 4.37 -14.05
C SER A 315 0.41 4.86 -14.34
N LEU A 316 1.39 4.23 -13.69
CA LEU A 316 2.81 4.57 -13.82
C LEU A 316 3.63 3.47 -14.52
N GLY A 317 2.97 2.61 -15.29
CA GLY A 317 3.58 1.56 -16.10
C GLY A 317 4.37 2.11 -17.28
N GLU A 318 4.67 1.27 -18.27
CA GLU A 318 5.16 1.75 -19.57
C GLU A 318 4.04 2.50 -20.30
N LEU A 319 4.42 3.51 -21.09
CA LEU A 319 3.48 4.16 -22.00
C LEU A 319 3.05 3.17 -23.10
N PRO A 320 1.83 3.28 -23.64
CA PRO A 320 1.42 2.48 -24.79
C PRO A 320 2.41 2.62 -25.96
N GLN A 321 2.78 1.50 -26.55
CA GLN A 321 3.81 1.45 -27.61
C GLN A 321 3.31 2.05 -28.94
N ASP A 322 2.00 2.18 -29.09
CA ASP A 322 1.28 2.70 -30.25
C ASP A 322 0.94 4.19 -30.12
N LEU A 323 1.42 4.88 -29.08
CA LEU A 323 1.27 6.34 -28.99
C LEU A 323 1.94 7.04 -30.17
N PRO A 324 1.26 7.98 -30.86
CA PRO A 324 1.88 8.79 -31.90
C PRO A 324 3.12 9.53 -31.36
N PRO A 325 4.20 9.67 -32.15
CA PRO A 325 5.47 10.27 -31.68
C PRO A 325 5.36 11.70 -31.13
N GLN A 326 4.31 12.44 -31.52
CA GLN A 326 4.07 13.81 -31.09
C GLN A 326 3.05 13.91 -29.94
N THR A 327 2.61 12.79 -29.37
CA THR A 327 1.70 12.77 -28.23
C THR A 327 2.33 13.48 -27.04
N LEU A 328 1.58 14.41 -26.46
CA LEU A 328 1.97 15.14 -25.27
C LEU A 328 1.61 14.32 -24.03
N VAL A 329 2.61 13.82 -23.32
CA VAL A 329 2.40 13.06 -22.08
C VAL A 329 2.34 14.02 -20.90
N ILE A 330 1.26 14.00 -20.12
CA ILE A 330 1.05 14.91 -18.98
C ILE A 330 0.80 14.08 -17.72
N GLY A 331 1.65 14.28 -16.72
CA GLY A 331 1.46 13.76 -15.37
C GLY A 331 0.49 14.64 -14.60
N VAL A 332 -0.52 14.06 -13.96
CA VAL A 332 -1.54 14.81 -13.23
C VAL A 332 -1.72 14.32 -11.81
N TYR A 333 -1.76 15.27 -10.88
CA TYR A 333 -2.20 15.10 -9.50
C TYR A 333 -3.47 15.93 -9.28
N LEU A 334 -4.56 15.25 -8.91
CA LEU A 334 -5.86 15.91 -8.67
C LEU A 334 -5.91 16.49 -7.26
N LYS A 335 -6.17 17.79 -7.14
CA LYS A 335 -6.25 18.49 -5.84
C LYS A 335 -7.27 17.84 -4.92
N GLU A 336 -8.47 17.63 -5.43
CA GLU A 336 -9.62 17.13 -4.66
C GLU A 336 -9.35 15.75 -4.09
N PHE A 337 -8.65 14.89 -4.84
CA PHE A 337 -8.24 13.58 -4.34
C PHE A 337 -7.30 13.72 -3.15
N HIS A 338 -6.25 14.53 -3.27
CA HIS A 338 -5.23 14.66 -2.23
C HIS A 338 -5.70 15.47 -1.02
N GLU A 339 -6.68 16.36 -1.18
CA GLU A 339 -7.39 16.99 -0.07
C GLU A 339 -8.19 15.97 0.75
N ALA A 340 -8.87 15.03 0.09
CA ALA A 340 -9.59 13.95 0.76
C ALA A 340 -8.65 12.87 1.33
N TRP A 341 -7.53 12.62 0.64
CA TRP A 341 -6.64 11.48 0.88
C TRP A 341 -5.17 11.93 0.89
N PRO A 342 -4.73 12.61 1.96
CA PRO A 342 -3.37 13.14 2.05
C PRO A 342 -2.36 12.00 2.19
N TRP A 343 -1.16 12.20 1.63
CA TRP A 343 -0.11 11.19 1.57
C TRP A 343 1.14 11.61 2.35
N SER A 344 1.88 10.62 2.86
CA SER A 344 3.19 10.86 3.43
C SER A 344 4.19 11.36 2.39
N ASP A 345 5.24 12.05 2.84
CA ASP A 345 6.34 12.50 1.97
C ASP A 345 6.97 11.37 1.17
N VAL A 346 7.12 10.20 1.79
CA VAL A 346 7.71 9.01 1.16
C VAL A 346 6.86 8.54 -0.02
N ARG A 347 5.54 8.57 0.11
CA ARG A 347 4.62 8.18 -0.98
C ARG A 347 4.58 9.21 -2.09
N TRP A 348 4.54 10.50 -1.77
CA TRP A 348 4.65 11.58 -2.74
C TRP A 348 5.89 11.42 -3.61
N ARG A 349 7.06 11.20 -3.00
CA ARG A 349 8.32 11.00 -3.74
C ARG A 349 8.34 9.73 -4.56
N PHE A 350 7.85 8.60 -4.01
CA PHE A 350 7.79 7.33 -4.74
C PHE A 350 7.00 7.46 -6.04
N VAL A 351 5.84 8.12 -5.98
CA VAL A 351 4.99 8.34 -7.16
C VAL A 351 5.62 9.34 -8.14
N ASP A 352 6.11 10.49 -7.65
CA ASP A 352 6.67 11.53 -8.50
C ASP A 352 7.95 11.11 -9.22
N GLU A 353 8.85 10.37 -8.56
CA GLU A 353 10.07 9.87 -9.19
C GLU A 353 9.74 8.98 -10.39
N ARG A 354 8.74 8.08 -10.25
CA ARG A 354 8.30 7.27 -11.40
C ARG A 354 7.61 8.12 -12.46
N MET A 355 6.71 9.03 -12.06
CA MET A 355 5.98 9.88 -12.99
C MET A 355 6.94 10.80 -13.78
N ALA A 356 7.99 11.30 -13.15
CA ALA A 356 9.03 12.12 -13.77
C ALA A 356 9.82 11.35 -14.84
N ALA A 357 10.02 10.05 -14.66
CA ALA A 357 10.62 9.17 -15.67
C ALA A 357 9.72 8.96 -16.90
N LEU A 358 8.41 9.20 -16.78
CA LEU A 358 7.45 9.10 -17.88
C LEU A 358 7.25 10.44 -18.59
N THR A 359 7.24 11.53 -17.83
CA THR A 359 7.06 12.87 -18.40
C THR A 359 7.66 13.98 -17.52
N PRO A 360 8.33 14.97 -18.14
CA PRO A 360 8.75 16.17 -17.43
C PRO A 360 7.59 17.11 -17.09
N ILE A 361 6.43 16.96 -17.72
CA ILE A 361 5.24 17.81 -17.51
C ILE A 361 4.39 17.19 -16.42
N ARG A 362 4.45 17.76 -15.21
CA ARG A 362 3.67 17.28 -14.05
C ARG A 362 2.85 18.42 -13.47
N CYS A 363 1.54 18.28 -13.50
CA CYS A 363 0.58 19.31 -13.11
C CYS A 363 -0.12 18.89 -11.82
N TRP A 364 -0.31 19.86 -10.92
CA TRP A 364 -1.19 19.73 -9.76
C TRP A 364 -2.35 20.69 -9.93
N SER A 365 -3.53 20.15 -10.20
CA SER A 365 -4.71 20.92 -10.62
C SER A 365 -5.98 20.32 -10.05
N ASP A 366 -6.99 21.15 -9.90
CA ASP A 366 -8.37 20.67 -9.76
C ASP A 366 -8.87 20.12 -11.10
N ALA A 367 -9.87 19.25 -11.02
CA ALA A 367 -10.45 18.53 -12.15
C ALA A 367 -11.09 19.47 -13.17
N ALA A 368 -11.73 20.55 -12.69
CA ALA A 368 -12.40 21.53 -13.55
C ALA A 368 -11.40 22.30 -14.43
N ALA A 369 -10.32 22.82 -13.83
CA ALA A 369 -9.25 23.48 -14.59
C ALA A 369 -8.55 22.52 -15.54
N LEU A 370 -8.32 21.26 -15.13
CA LEU A 370 -7.75 20.22 -15.97
C LEU A 370 -8.61 19.96 -17.21
N GLN A 371 -9.90 19.74 -17.01
CA GLN A 371 -10.85 19.55 -18.11
C GLN A 371 -10.90 20.77 -19.03
N HIS A 372 -10.94 21.98 -18.47
CA HIS A 372 -10.97 23.21 -19.26
C HIS A 372 -9.73 23.34 -20.15
N GLN A 373 -8.53 23.16 -19.59
CA GLN A 373 -7.30 23.25 -20.37
C GLN A 373 -7.26 22.16 -21.46
N LEU A 374 -7.55 20.91 -21.08
CA LEU A 374 -7.47 19.77 -21.99
C LEU A 374 -8.56 19.76 -23.08
N SER A 375 -9.64 20.54 -22.93
CA SER A 375 -10.66 20.70 -23.98
C SER A 375 -10.13 21.29 -25.29
N ARG A 376 -8.94 21.90 -25.25
CA ARG A 376 -8.23 22.48 -26.40
C ARG A 376 -7.37 21.45 -27.16
N ALA A 377 -7.18 20.27 -26.58
CA ALA A 377 -6.48 19.16 -27.24
C ALA A 377 -7.33 18.57 -28.36
N ALA A 378 -6.68 17.98 -29.36
CA ALA A 378 -7.38 17.24 -30.41
C ALA A 378 -7.99 15.93 -29.87
N GLN A 379 -7.27 15.27 -28.96
CA GLN A 379 -7.72 14.07 -28.25
C GLN A 379 -7.03 13.98 -26.91
N VAL A 380 -7.74 13.49 -25.90
CA VAL A 380 -7.18 13.16 -24.59
C VAL A 380 -7.46 11.71 -24.29
N ARG A 381 -6.39 10.94 -24.03
CA ARG A 381 -6.46 9.54 -23.65
C ARG A 381 -5.75 9.32 -22.32
N GLY A 382 -6.11 8.25 -21.63
CA GLY A 382 -5.43 7.82 -20.41
C GLY A 382 -5.92 6.45 -19.97
N GLN A 383 -5.26 5.87 -18.98
CA GLN A 383 -5.74 4.63 -18.38
C GLN A 383 -6.75 4.94 -17.28
N TRP A 384 -7.83 4.17 -17.23
CA TRP A 384 -8.81 4.25 -16.15
C TRP A 384 -8.27 3.62 -14.86
N ASP A 385 -8.53 4.29 -13.73
CA ASP A 385 -8.49 3.67 -12.42
C ASP A 385 -9.65 4.22 -11.57
N GLU A 386 -10.20 3.37 -10.70
CA GLU A 386 -11.38 3.71 -9.90
C GLU A 386 -11.14 4.91 -8.97
N HIS A 387 -9.88 5.18 -8.57
CA HIS A 387 -9.55 6.37 -7.79
C HIS A 387 -9.85 7.68 -8.55
N LEU A 388 -9.98 7.67 -9.87
CA LEU A 388 -10.31 8.87 -10.64
C LEU A 388 -11.81 9.11 -10.74
N ARG A 389 -12.65 8.12 -10.42
CA ARG A 389 -14.09 8.11 -10.75
C ARG A 389 -14.87 9.37 -10.37
N PRO A 390 -14.65 10.03 -9.21
CA PRO A 390 -15.38 11.25 -8.88
C PRO A 390 -15.08 12.46 -9.79
N TRP A 391 -13.95 12.43 -10.49
CA TRP A 391 -13.39 13.57 -11.22
C TRP A 391 -13.10 13.29 -12.71
N ALA A 392 -12.96 12.01 -13.07
CA ALA A 392 -12.86 11.57 -14.45
C ALA A 392 -14.23 11.72 -15.11
N GLY A 393 -14.34 12.69 -16.01
CA GLY A 393 -15.52 12.87 -16.85
C GLY A 393 -15.35 12.17 -18.20
N SER A 394 -16.40 12.24 -19.01
CA SER A 394 -16.41 11.75 -20.40
C SER A 394 -15.59 12.62 -21.37
N TRP A 395 -14.75 13.53 -20.86
CA TRP A 395 -13.95 14.47 -21.64
C TRP A 395 -12.62 13.88 -22.12
N ALA A 396 -12.24 12.72 -21.60
CA ALA A 396 -11.12 11.92 -22.08
C ALA A 396 -11.59 10.51 -22.43
N ASP A 397 -10.86 9.88 -23.34
CA ASP A 397 -11.03 8.48 -23.70
C ASP A 397 -10.19 7.61 -22.74
N TRP A 398 -10.88 6.99 -21.79
CA TRP A 398 -10.28 6.21 -20.72
C TRP A 398 -10.19 4.74 -21.10
N MET A 399 -8.97 4.26 -21.33
CA MET A 399 -8.70 2.86 -21.61
C MET A 399 -8.88 2.02 -20.34
N PRO A 400 -9.55 0.86 -20.40
CA PRO A 400 -9.72 0.01 -19.23
C PRO A 400 -8.35 -0.50 -18.71
N PRO A 401 -8.18 -0.66 -17.40
CA PRO A 401 -6.95 -1.22 -16.85
C PRO A 401 -6.82 -2.72 -17.20
N PRO A 402 -5.60 -3.25 -17.37
CA PRO A 402 -5.36 -4.67 -17.55
C PRO A 402 -5.93 -5.50 -16.39
N SER A 403 -6.91 -6.35 -16.69
CA SER A 403 -7.50 -7.27 -15.72
C SER A 403 -6.89 -8.66 -15.84
N LEU A 404 -6.61 -9.30 -14.70
CA LEU A 404 -6.19 -10.70 -14.63
C LEU A 404 -7.38 -11.65 -14.57
N PHE A 405 -8.46 -11.26 -13.90
CA PHE A 405 -9.63 -12.10 -13.71
C PHE A 405 -10.74 -11.69 -14.69
N PRO A 406 -11.56 -12.65 -15.17
CA PRO A 406 -12.77 -12.33 -15.92
C PRO A 406 -13.68 -11.38 -15.16
N ASP A 407 -14.40 -10.52 -15.89
CA ASP A 407 -15.35 -9.61 -15.26
C ASP A 407 -16.53 -10.38 -14.66
N VAL A 408 -16.92 -9.99 -13.45
CA VAL A 408 -18.05 -10.57 -12.72
C VAL A 408 -19.11 -9.49 -12.61
N PRO A 409 -20.09 -9.40 -13.52
CA PRO A 409 -21.00 -8.25 -13.58
C PRO A 409 -22.00 -8.23 -12.41
N GLN A 410 -22.25 -9.37 -11.76
CA GLN A 410 -23.12 -9.41 -10.60
C GLN A 410 -22.33 -9.10 -9.32
N ARG A 411 -22.87 -8.18 -8.52
CA ARG A 411 -22.36 -7.90 -7.18
C ARG A 411 -22.19 -9.21 -6.38
N CYS A 412 -21.09 -9.25 -5.65
CA CYS A 412 -20.73 -10.35 -4.76
C CYS A 412 -20.47 -9.77 -3.38
N ASP A 413 -21.06 -10.36 -2.35
CA ASP A 413 -20.97 -9.89 -0.97
C ASP A 413 -19.88 -10.61 -0.16
N SER A 414 -19.20 -11.59 -0.77
CA SER A 414 -18.06 -12.26 -0.18
C SER A 414 -17.04 -12.68 -1.24
N PHE A 415 -15.78 -12.79 -0.80
CA PHE A 415 -14.71 -13.28 -1.64
C PHE A 415 -15.01 -14.68 -2.21
N SER A 416 -15.54 -15.60 -1.41
CA SER A 416 -15.88 -16.96 -1.87
C SER A 416 -16.98 -16.98 -2.94
N GLN A 417 -17.92 -16.04 -2.91
CA GLN A 417 -18.92 -15.89 -3.96
C GLN A 417 -18.29 -15.35 -5.25
N TRP A 418 -17.47 -14.30 -5.13
CA TRP A 418 -16.77 -13.71 -6.26
C TRP A 418 -15.80 -14.70 -6.90
N TRP A 419 -14.95 -15.35 -6.10
CA TRP A 419 -13.95 -16.31 -6.55
C TRP A 419 -14.58 -17.44 -7.37
N ARG A 420 -15.63 -18.09 -6.85
CA ARG A 420 -16.35 -19.16 -7.59
C ARG A 420 -16.89 -18.72 -8.94
N ARG A 421 -17.24 -17.44 -9.11
CA ARG A 421 -17.69 -16.89 -10.40
C ARG A 421 -16.50 -16.57 -11.29
N ALA A 422 -15.49 -15.89 -10.74
CA ALA A 422 -14.30 -15.42 -11.47
C ALA A 422 -13.45 -16.57 -12.03
N VAL A 423 -13.37 -17.71 -11.32
CA VAL A 423 -12.54 -18.85 -11.75
C VAL A 423 -13.36 -20.04 -12.28
N LYS A 424 -14.64 -19.84 -12.60
CA LYS A 424 -15.53 -20.91 -13.02
C LYS A 424 -14.99 -21.60 -14.28
N GLY A 425 -14.69 -22.89 -14.17
CA GLY A 425 -14.17 -23.70 -15.28
C GLY A 425 -12.67 -23.57 -15.51
N LEU A 426 -11.94 -22.90 -14.61
CA LEU A 426 -10.47 -22.85 -14.62
C LEU A 426 -9.92 -23.87 -13.63
N HIS A 427 -8.80 -24.48 -14.01
CA HIS A 427 -8.08 -25.47 -13.22
C HIS A 427 -6.66 -24.99 -12.91
N THR A 428 -6.03 -24.30 -13.84
CA THR A 428 -4.68 -23.76 -13.71
C THR A 428 -4.69 -22.24 -13.67
N ALA A 429 -3.65 -21.64 -13.09
CA ALA A 429 -3.50 -20.20 -13.10
C ALA A 429 -3.16 -19.66 -14.50
N GLU A 430 -2.57 -20.47 -15.38
CA GLU A 430 -2.27 -20.10 -16.76
C GLU A 430 -3.54 -19.78 -17.56
N GLU A 431 -4.65 -20.46 -17.28
CA GLU A 431 -5.93 -20.20 -17.95
C GLU A 431 -6.48 -18.80 -17.69
N LEU A 432 -6.11 -18.15 -16.57
CA LEU A 432 -6.43 -16.73 -16.35
C LEU A 432 -5.72 -15.81 -17.38
N LEU A 433 -4.56 -16.21 -17.88
CA LEU A 433 -3.79 -15.43 -18.85
C LEU A 433 -4.32 -15.60 -20.27
N SER A 434 -4.92 -16.75 -20.59
CA SER A 434 -5.44 -17.06 -21.93
C SER A 434 -6.85 -16.52 -22.18
N GLN A 435 -7.64 -16.27 -21.13
CA GLN A 435 -9.00 -15.71 -21.22
C GLN A 435 -9.03 -14.18 -21.42
N ARG A 436 -7.90 -13.53 -21.69
CA ARG A 436 -7.90 -12.10 -21.99
C ARG A 436 -8.78 -11.86 -23.23
N PRO A 437 -9.75 -10.93 -23.17
CA PRO A 437 -10.31 -10.40 -24.39
C PRO A 437 -9.14 -9.88 -25.22
N ARG A 438 -9.03 -10.30 -26.48
CA ARG A 438 -8.15 -9.61 -27.43
C ARG A 438 -8.56 -8.14 -27.39
N PRO A 439 -7.63 -7.17 -27.31
CA PRO A 439 -8.00 -5.77 -27.45
C PRO A 439 -8.81 -5.65 -28.74
N ALA A 440 -10.05 -5.18 -28.61
CA ALA A 440 -10.85 -4.79 -29.77
C ALA A 440 -10.18 -3.52 -30.29
N TRP A 441 -9.52 -3.65 -31.44
CA TRP A 441 -8.92 -2.55 -32.18
C TRP A 441 -9.98 -1.53 -32.58
#